data_AF-A0A495R2A6-F1
#
_entry.id   AF-A0A495R2A6-F1
#
_cell.length_a   1.000
_cell.length_b   1.000
_cell.length_c   1.000
_cell.angle_alpha   90.00
_cell.angle_beta   90.00
_cell.angle_gamma   90.00
#
_symmetry.space_group_name_H-M   'P 1'
#
loop_
_entity.id
_entity.type
_entity.pdbx_description
1 polymer ?
#
loop_
_entity_poly.entity_id
_entity_poly.type
_entity_poly.pdbx_seq_one_letter_code
_entity_poly.pdbx_strand_id
1 'polypeptide(L)'
;MTDHSNDERTVRCPVEGCDATPLARGVNLHINRSSGDGHGPRGEVPDDISLDHLETVGEREVEMDYPEKRDNEKHARLCPYCNQTFSGTQGLMIHLGQTAGRKNHPANPKDRHEPGDFPRVKVDAEGNVQQVAGPQVNPTDSREEDSVPMARVFRLIAKSVS
;
A
#
# COMPACT_ATOMS: atom_id res chain seq x y z
N MET A 1 -19.27 -7.56 -9.92
CA MET A 1 -17.91 -8.13 -9.81
C MET A 1 -17.75 -9.04 -11.00
N THR A 2 -16.63 -8.94 -11.72
CA THR A 2 -16.36 -9.82 -12.85
C THR A 2 -15.10 -10.58 -12.49
N ASP A 3 -15.25 -11.87 -12.23
CA ASP A 3 -14.12 -12.76 -12.03
C ASP A 3 -13.44 -12.96 -13.37
N HIS A 4 -12.22 -12.43 -13.48
CA HIS A 4 -11.37 -12.63 -14.65
C HIS A 4 -10.34 -13.70 -14.29
N SER A 5 -10.40 -14.85 -14.95
CA SER A 5 -9.33 -15.85 -14.89
C SER A 5 -8.41 -15.76 -16.12
N ASN A 6 -7.13 -16.00 -15.92
CA ASN A 6 -6.15 -16.15 -16.99
C ASN A 6 -5.13 -17.21 -16.58
N ASP A 7 -4.69 -18.03 -17.54
CA ASP A 7 -3.58 -18.96 -17.37
C ASP A 7 -2.26 -18.19 -17.44
N GLU A 8 -1.62 -18.05 -16.29
CA GLU A 8 -0.38 -17.32 -16.19
C GLU A 8 0.82 -18.26 -16.16
N ARG A 9 1.80 -18.01 -17.03
CA ARG A 9 3.06 -18.74 -17.05
C ARG A 9 3.77 -18.69 -15.70
N THR A 10 4.20 -19.85 -15.23
CA THR A 10 5.21 -20.01 -14.19
C THR A 10 6.58 -20.23 -14.84
N VAL A 11 7.60 -19.58 -14.29
CA VAL A 11 8.96 -19.59 -14.85
C VAL A 11 9.97 -20.03 -13.80
N ARG A 12 11.09 -20.61 -14.20
CA ARG A 12 12.22 -20.82 -13.27
C ARG A 12 12.85 -19.50 -12.91
N CYS A 13 13.23 -19.35 -11.64
CA CYS A 13 14.14 -18.29 -11.24
C CYS A 13 15.49 -18.51 -11.94
N PRO A 14 16.05 -17.49 -12.61
CA PRO A 14 17.35 -17.61 -13.29
C PRO A 14 18.55 -17.49 -12.32
N VAL A 15 18.30 -17.28 -11.02
CA VAL A 15 19.35 -17.19 -10.01
C VAL A 15 19.87 -18.59 -9.70
N GLU A 16 21.16 -18.81 -9.94
CA GLU A 16 21.84 -20.06 -9.57
C GLU A 16 21.72 -20.33 -8.07
N GLY A 17 21.19 -21.51 -7.71
CA GLY A 17 20.91 -21.90 -6.32
C GLY A 17 19.48 -21.63 -5.85
N CYS A 18 18.63 -21.03 -6.68
CA CYS A 18 17.21 -20.79 -6.37
C CYS A 18 16.29 -21.67 -7.23
N ASP A 19 15.61 -22.63 -6.60
CA ASP A 19 14.65 -23.53 -7.28
C ASP A 19 13.21 -22.96 -7.35
N ALA A 20 13.03 -21.67 -7.05
CA ALA A 20 11.71 -21.07 -7.05
C ALA A 20 11.10 -21.01 -8.45
N THR A 21 9.78 -21.27 -8.53
CA THR A 21 9.00 -21.23 -9.78
C THR A 21 7.91 -20.15 -9.73
N PRO A 22 8.29 -18.86 -9.63
CA PRO A 22 7.31 -17.78 -9.54
C PRO A 22 6.50 -17.62 -10.84
N LEU A 23 5.40 -16.86 -10.74
CA LEU A 23 4.71 -16.35 -11.92
C LEU A 23 5.65 -15.46 -12.74
N ALA A 24 5.53 -15.50 -14.07
CA ALA A 24 6.33 -14.70 -14.98
C ALA A 24 6.25 -13.20 -14.65
N ARG A 25 5.06 -12.67 -14.31
CA ARG A 25 4.91 -11.26 -13.92
C ARG A 25 5.59 -10.92 -12.58
N GLY A 26 5.80 -11.93 -11.74
CA GLY A 26 6.28 -11.78 -10.37
C GLY A 26 7.77 -12.05 -10.19
N VAL A 27 8.47 -12.53 -11.23
CA VAL A 27 9.88 -12.97 -11.13
C VAL A 27 10.82 -11.86 -10.68
N ASN A 28 10.68 -10.63 -11.22
CA ASN A 28 11.50 -9.49 -10.81
C ASN A 28 11.26 -9.13 -9.33
N LEU A 29 10.00 -9.10 -8.90
CA LEU A 29 9.65 -8.84 -7.51
C LEU A 29 10.19 -9.91 -6.57
N HIS A 30 10.16 -11.18 -6.99
CA HIS A 30 10.75 -12.29 -6.26
C HIS A 30 12.25 -12.07 -6.07
N ILE A 31 13.00 -11.81 -7.16
CA ILE A 31 14.45 -11.58 -7.09
C ILE A 31 14.79 -10.40 -6.17
N ASN A 32 14.08 -9.28 -6.32
CA ASN A 32 14.31 -8.08 -5.52
C ASN A 32 14.01 -8.28 -4.02
N ARG A 33 13.08 -9.18 -3.66
CA ARG A 33 12.66 -9.41 -2.27
C ARG A 33 13.35 -10.58 -1.58
N SER A 34 13.96 -11.48 -2.34
CA SER A 34 14.76 -12.58 -1.83
C SER A 34 16.16 -12.11 -1.42
N SER A 35 16.83 -12.92 -0.61
CA SER A 35 18.22 -12.72 -0.19
C SER A 35 18.80 -14.06 0.23
N GLY A 36 20.04 -14.39 -0.15
CA GLY A 36 20.61 -15.73 0.04
C GLY A 36 20.30 -16.68 -1.13
N ASP A 37 20.85 -17.90 -1.11
CA ASP A 37 20.67 -18.90 -2.17
C ASP A 37 20.97 -18.37 -3.58
N GLY A 38 22.08 -17.63 -3.71
CA GLY A 38 22.50 -16.98 -4.96
C GLY A 38 21.85 -15.62 -5.22
N HIS A 39 20.79 -15.25 -4.49
CA HIS A 39 20.28 -13.89 -4.52
C HIS A 39 21.30 -12.94 -3.86
N GLY A 40 21.57 -11.84 -4.54
CA GLY A 40 22.31 -10.71 -3.99
C GLY A 40 21.60 -10.08 -2.77
N PRO A 41 22.13 -8.96 -2.25
CA PRO A 41 21.45 -8.22 -1.20
C PRO A 41 20.05 -7.82 -1.64
N ARG A 42 19.11 -7.85 -0.69
CA ARG A 42 17.71 -7.52 -0.95
C ARG A 42 17.60 -6.10 -1.53
N GLY A 43 16.87 -5.95 -2.63
CA GLY A 43 16.73 -4.69 -3.36
C GLY A 43 17.62 -4.59 -4.59
N GLU A 44 18.57 -5.50 -4.78
CA GLU A 44 19.47 -5.56 -5.93
C GLU A 44 19.14 -6.79 -6.78
N VAL A 45 19.20 -6.62 -8.10
CA VAL A 45 19.15 -7.72 -9.07
C VAL A 45 20.60 -7.95 -9.49
N PRO A 46 21.16 -9.17 -9.35
CA PRO A 46 22.52 -9.45 -9.80
C PRO A 46 22.70 -9.12 -11.29
N ASP A 47 23.80 -8.45 -11.65
CA ASP A 47 24.04 -7.92 -13.01
C ASP A 47 24.13 -9.03 -14.08
N ASP A 48 24.53 -10.23 -13.69
CA ASP A 48 24.68 -11.39 -14.59
C ASP A 48 23.34 -12.06 -14.97
N ILE A 49 22.21 -11.56 -14.46
CA ILE A 49 20.89 -12.19 -14.64
C ILE A 49 20.06 -11.43 -15.68
N SER A 50 19.70 -12.13 -16.77
CA SER A 50 18.71 -11.65 -17.75
C SER A 50 17.31 -12.16 -17.42
N LEU A 51 16.32 -11.28 -17.58
CA LEU A 51 14.89 -11.59 -17.44
C LEU A 51 14.16 -11.69 -18.80
N ASP A 52 14.89 -11.51 -19.91
CA ASP A 52 14.30 -11.44 -21.26
C ASP A 52 13.83 -12.81 -21.77
N HIS A 53 14.54 -13.86 -21.35
CA HIS A 53 14.29 -15.23 -21.81
C HIS A 53 14.25 -16.21 -20.64
N LEU A 54 13.13 -16.18 -19.91
CA LEU A 54 12.88 -17.08 -18.78
C LEU A 54 12.27 -18.41 -19.23
N GLU A 55 12.84 -19.51 -18.74
CA GLU A 55 12.34 -20.86 -18.93
C GLU A 55 10.95 -21.01 -18.30
N THR A 56 9.99 -21.53 -19.08
CA THR A 56 8.64 -21.83 -18.60
C THR A 56 8.58 -23.25 -18.07
N VAL A 57 8.08 -23.41 -16.84
CA VAL A 57 7.95 -24.72 -16.19
C VAL A 57 6.50 -25.15 -15.99
N GLY A 58 5.55 -24.29 -16.31
CA GLY A 58 4.13 -24.61 -16.25
C GLY A 58 3.25 -23.35 -16.34
N GLU A 59 1.97 -23.54 -16.07
CA GLU A 59 0.96 -22.50 -16.08
C GLU A 59 0.12 -22.61 -14.80
N ARG A 60 -0.37 -21.48 -14.30
CA ARG A 60 -1.24 -21.40 -13.13
C ARG A 60 -2.40 -20.48 -13.45
N GLU A 61 -3.62 -20.98 -13.26
CA GLU A 61 -4.81 -20.15 -13.34
C GLU A 61 -4.79 -19.11 -12.21
N VAL A 62 -5.01 -17.85 -12.58
CA VAL A 62 -5.10 -16.73 -11.64
C VAL A 62 -6.43 -16.03 -11.82
N GLU A 63 -7.23 -16.04 -10.76
CA GLU A 63 -8.47 -15.27 -10.65
C GLU A 63 -8.16 -13.86 -10.12
N MET A 64 -8.76 -12.86 -10.75
CA MET A 64 -8.63 -11.46 -10.36
C MET A 64 -10.01 -10.83 -10.16
N ASP A 65 -10.28 -10.42 -8.93
CA ASP A 65 -11.46 -9.62 -8.58
C ASP A 65 -11.18 -8.15 -8.92
N TYR A 66 -11.71 -7.70 -10.05
CA TYR A 66 -11.70 -6.29 -10.43
C TYR A 66 -13.00 -5.61 -9.97
N PRO A 67 -12.91 -4.52 -9.18
CA PRO A 67 -14.10 -3.77 -8.79
C PRO A 67 -14.72 -3.08 -10.01
N GLU A 68 -16.04 -3.17 -10.16
CA GLU A 68 -16.80 -2.61 -11.29
C GLU A 68 -16.73 -1.08 -11.36
N LYS A 69 -16.52 -0.42 -10.21
CA LYS A 69 -16.37 1.03 -10.11
C LYS A 69 -15.10 1.35 -9.34
N ARG A 70 -14.23 2.12 -9.98
CA ARG A 70 -13.14 2.79 -9.27
C ARG A 70 -13.72 3.97 -8.51
N ASP A 71 -13.73 3.89 -7.18
CA ASP A 71 -14.06 5.03 -6.33
C ASP A 71 -12.95 6.07 -6.46
N ASN A 72 -13.16 7.02 -7.36
CA ASN A 72 -12.28 8.16 -7.55
C ASN A 72 -12.65 9.22 -6.52
N GLU A 73 -12.35 8.96 -5.26
CA GLU A 73 -12.51 9.94 -4.20
C GLU A 73 -11.73 11.21 -4.59
N LYS A 74 -12.46 12.29 -4.88
CA LYS A 74 -11.88 13.56 -5.37
C LYS A 74 -11.07 14.33 -4.32
N HIS A 75 -11.10 13.87 -3.06
CA HIS A 75 -10.46 14.55 -1.95
C HIS A 75 -9.13 13.86 -1.62
N ALA A 76 -8.08 14.65 -1.42
CA ALA A 76 -6.84 14.09 -0.90
C ALA A 76 -7.03 13.68 0.57
N ARG A 77 -6.27 12.66 0.99
CA ARG A 77 -6.26 12.15 2.36
C ARG A 77 -4.87 12.36 2.96
N LEU A 78 -4.81 12.70 4.24
CA LEU A 78 -3.57 12.90 4.97
C LEU A 78 -3.25 11.68 5.84
N CYS A 79 -2.04 11.12 5.71
CA CYS A 79 -1.56 10.10 6.64
C CYS A 79 -1.15 10.76 7.96
N PRO A 80 -1.71 10.36 9.12
CA PRO A 80 -1.41 10.99 10.40
C PRO A 80 -0.06 10.55 10.99
N TYR A 81 0.56 9.51 10.45
CA TYR A 81 1.82 8.95 10.94
C TYR A 81 3.04 9.64 10.35
N CYS A 82 2.94 10.08 9.09
CA CYS A 82 4.05 10.71 8.35
C CYS A 82 3.68 12.03 7.67
N ASN A 83 2.43 12.49 7.82
CA ASN A 83 1.91 13.73 7.22
C ASN A 83 1.98 13.78 5.69
N GLN A 84 2.09 12.64 5.01
CA GLN A 84 2.04 12.57 3.55
C GLN A 84 0.59 12.64 3.04
N THR A 85 0.40 13.30 1.90
CA THR A 85 -0.90 13.44 1.22
C THR A 85 -1.05 12.40 0.11
N PHE A 86 -2.27 11.90 -0.07
CA PHE A 86 -2.60 10.87 -1.05
C PHE A 86 -3.88 11.22 -1.79
N SER A 87 -3.92 10.94 -3.09
CA SER A 87 -5.14 11.10 -3.91
C SER A 87 -6.17 10.04 -3.54
N GLY A 88 -7.03 10.36 -2.58
CA GLY A 88 -8.12 9.51 -2.11
C GLY A 88 -7.70 8.43 -1.10
N THR A 89 -8.72 7.74 -0.59
CA THR A 89 -8.60 6.62 0.35
C THR A 89 -7.67 5.52 -0.15
N GLN A 90 -7.77 5.13 -1.42
CA GLN A 90 -7.05 3.97 -1.95
C GLN A 90 -5.53 4.16 -1.88
N GLY A 91 -5.03 5.36 -2.25
CA GLY A 91 -3.62 5.69 -2.15
C GLY A 91 -3.11 5.63 -0.71
N LEU A 92 -3.91 6.12 0.24
CA LEU A 92 -3.58 6.04 1.66
C LEU A 92 -3.55 4.59 2.17
N MET A 93 -4.51 3.76 1.79
CA MET A 93 -4.56 2.36 2.22
C MET A 93 -3.40 1.52 1.67
N ILE A 94 -2.96 1.82 0.43
CA ILE A 94 -1.76 1.21 -0.15
C ILE A 94 -0.53 1.63 0.65
N HIS A 95 -0.39 2.92 0.94
CA HIS A 95 0.69 3.46 1.76
C HIS A 95 0.78 2.75 3.12
N LEU A 96 -0.34 2.68 3.87
CA LEU A 96 -0.40 2.01 5.17
C LEU A 96 -0.01 0.53 5.10
N GLY A 97 -0.42 -0.18 4.03
CA GLY A 97 -0.02 -1.57 3.83
C GLY A 97 1.48 -1.74 3.57
N GLN A 98 2.09 -0.80 2.86
CA GLN A 98 3.53 -0.83 2.54
C GLN A 98 4.41 -0.38 3.72
N THR A 99 3.90 0.53 4.56
CA THR A 99 4.64 1.08 5.70
C THR A 99 4.36 0.37 7.01
N ALA A 100 3.45 -0.61 7.05
CA ALA A 100 3.12 -1.42 8.22
C ALA A 100 4.37 -1.84 9.03
N GLY A 101 4.42 -1.43 10.30
CA GLY A 101 5.51 -1.72 11.25
C GLY A 101 6.81 -0.94 11.00
N ARG A 102 6.80 0.09 10.14
CA ARG A 102 7.99 0.87 9.74
C ARG A 102 7.67 2.36 9.74
N LYS A 103 8.71 3.21 9.82
CA LYS A 103 8.56 4.68 9.68
C LYS A 103 7.44 5.26 10.56
N ASN A 104 7.39 4.87 11.84
CA ASN A 104 6.36 5.26 12.82
C ASN A 104 4.93 4.78 12.53
N HIS A 105 4.75 3.81 11.64
CA HIS A 105 3.44 3.20 11.39
C HIS A 105 3.25 1.96 12.28
N PRO A 106 2.02 1.73 12.77
CA PRO A 106 1.71 0.52 13.51
C PRO A 106 1.88 -0.72 12.62
N ALA A 107 2.09 -1.89 13.23
CA ALA A 107 2.22 -3.16 12.51
C ALA A 107 0.95 -3.53 11.74
N ASN A 108 -0.22 -3.17 12.27
CA ASN A 108 -1.53 -3.50 11.69
C ASN A 108 -2.37 -2.22 11.49
N PRO A 109 -2.02 -1.33 10.55
CA PRO A 109 -2.74 -0.07 10.37
C PRO A 109 -4.14 -0.29 9.77
N LYS A 110 -4.34 -1.35 8.97
CA LYS A 110 -5.63 -1.66 8.32
C LYS A 110 -6.68 -2.20 9.29
N ASP A 111 -6.25 -2.88 10.35
CA ASP A 111 -7.15 -3.40 11.39
C ASP A 111 -7.52 -2.31 12.41
N ARG A 112 -6.78 -1.20 12.41
CA ARG A 112 -6.91 -0.10 13.38
C ARG A 112 -7.65 1.10 12.85
N HIS A 113 -7.78 1.25 11.54
CA HIS A 113 -8.37 2.43 10.93
C HIS A 113 -9.25 2.08 9.74
N GLU A 114 -10.41 2.71 9.72
CA GLU A 114 -11.23 2.77 8.53
C GLU A 114 -10.83 3.97 7.65
N PRO A 115 -11.02 3.90 6.33
CA PRO A 115 -10.88 5.05 5.42
C PRO A 115 -11.46 6.39 5.89
N GLY A 116 -12.56 6.33 6.65
CA GLY A 116 -13.26 7.50 7.20
C GLY A 116 -12.48 8.23 8.29
N ASP A 117 -11.57 7.55 8.99
CA ASP A 117 -10.82 8.09 10.14
C ASP A 117 -9.79 9.14 9.73
N PHE A 118 -9.39 9.12 8.46
CA PHE A 118 -8.30 9.93 7.96
C PHE A 118 -8.78 11.31 7.49
N PRO A 119 -8.08 12.40 7.86
CA PRO A 119 -8.48 13.75 7.46
C PRO A 119 -8.56 13.89 5.94
N ARG A 120 -9.61 14.56 5.46
CA ARG A 120 -9.68 15.03 4.07
C ARG A 120 -8.92 16.34 3.97
N VAL A 121 -8.12 16.50 2.94
CA VAL A 121 -7.34 17.72 2.71
C VAL A 121 -7.55 18.23 1.30
N LYS A 122 -7.54 19.55 1.14
CA LYS A 122 -7.38 20.21 -0.16
C LYS A 122 -5.89 20.51 -0.34
N VAL A 123 -5.37 20.11 -1.48
CA VAL A 123 -3.97 20.33 -1.87
C VAL A 123 -3.89 21.27 -3.07
N ASP A 124 -2.80 22.02 -3.19
CA ASP A 124 -2.47 22.78 -4.41
C ASP A 124 -1.94 21.86 -5.53
N ALA A 125 -1.52 22.46 -6.65
CA ALA A 125 -0.97 21.73 -7.79
C ALA A 125 0.37 21.03 -7.48
N GLU A 126 1.05 21.45 -6.42
CA GLU A 126 2.34 20.92 -5.96
C GLU A 126 2.16 19.86 -4.85
N GLY A 127 0.92 19.64 -4.39
CA GLY A 127 0.59 18.67 -3.35
C GLY A 127 0.64 19.20 -1.93
N ASN A 128 0.87 20.52 -1.74
CA ASN A 128 0.90 21.14 -0.42
C ASN A 128 -0.52 21.29 0.14
N VAL A 129 -0.68 21.06 1.45
CA VAL A 129 -1.98 21.16 2.12
C VAL A 129 -2.39 22.62 2.28
N GLN A 130 -3.46 23.03 1.60
CA GLN A 130 -4.05 24.36 1.74
C GLN A 130 -5.15 24.39 2.81
N GLN A 131 -5.89 23.30 2.99
CA GLN A 131 -7.00 23.24 3.95
C GLN A 131 -7.25 21.80 4.42
N VAL A 132 -7.39 21.60 5.73
CA VAL A 132 -7.80 20.31 6.31
C VAL A 132 -9.30 20.34 6.60
N ALA A 133 -10.08 19.53 5.87
CA ALA A 133 -11.46 19.22 6.21
C ALA A 133 -11.46 18.10 7.26
N GLY A 134 -11.81 18.45 8.51
CA GLY A 134 -11.93 17.47 9.58
C GLY A 134 -12.96 16.38 9.26
N PRO A 135 -12.85 15.19 9.88
CA PRO A 135 -13.88 14.16 9.73
C PRO A 135 -15.25 14.70 10.15
N GLN A 136 -16.28 14.36 9.38
CA GLN A 136 -17.68 14.64 9.71
C GLN A 136 -18.00 13.83 10.97
N VAL A 137 -18.11 14.50 12.12
CA VAL A 137 -18.48 13.86 13.38
C VAL A 137 -19.95 13.48 13.32
N ASN A 138 -20.26 12.18 13.29
CA ASN A 138 -21.56 11.73 13.78
C ASN A 138 -21.53 11.86 15.32
N PRO A 139 -22.40 12.66 15.95
CA PRO A 139 -22.27 13.03 17.36
C PRO A 139 -22.52 11.89 18.37
N THR A 140 -22.71 10.64 17.95
CA THR A 140 -23.37 9.63 18.77
C THR A 140 -22.44 8.66 19.50
N ASP A 141 -21.12 8.75 19.38
CA ASP A 141 -20.23 7.89 20.17
C ASP A 141 -19.82 8.57 21.48
N SER A 142 -20.72 8.47 22.45
CA SER A 142 -20.43 8.76 23.85
C SER A 142 -19.88 7.49 24.49
N ARG A 143 -18.57 7.44 24.79
CA ARG A 143 -18.02 6.63 25.88
C ARG A 143 -16.56 7.00 26.19
N GLU A 144 -16.32 7.14 27.50
CA GLU A 144 -15.07 7.25 28.27
C GLU A 144 -14.48 8.67 28.48
N GLU A 145 -14.66 9.17 29.70
CA GLU A 145 -14.29 10.50 30.22
C GLU A 145 -12.78 10.80 30.29
N ASP A 146 -11.93 9.87 29.88
CA ASP A 146 -10.46 10.03 29.89
C ASP A 146 -9.81 9.91 28.48
N SER A 147 -10.62 9.71 27.45
CA SER A 147 -10.14 9.43 26.09
C SER A 147 -10.27 10.66 25.19
N VAL A 148 -9.13 11.22 24.73
CA VAL A 148 -9.16 12.26 23.69
C VAL A 148 -9.60 11.61 22.37
N PRO A 149 -10.69 12.09 21.72
CA PRO A 149 -11.12 11.52 20.45
C PRO A 149 -9.97 11.55 19.44
N MET A 150 -9.68 10.43 18.77
CA MET A 150 -8.54 10.36 17.83
C MET A 150 -8.63 11.39 16.71
N ALA A 151 -9.85 11.74 16.27
CA ALA A 151 -10.09 12.86 15.35
C ALA A 151 -9.56 14.21 15.90
N ARG A 152 -9.64 14.43 17.21
CA ARG A 152 -9.09 15.61 17.89
C ARG A 152 -7.57 15.54 17.96
N VAL A 153 -6.97 14.36 18.18
CA VAL A 153 -5.51 14.16 18.13
C VAL A 153 -4.98 14.46 16.72
N PHE A 154 -5.58 13.89 15.68
CA PHE A 154 -5.20 14.16 14.29
C PHE A 154 -5.36 15.63 13.91
N ARG A 155 -6.42 16.30 14.40
CA ARG A 155 -6.59 17.74 14.21
C ARG A 155 -5.49 18.56 14.89
N LEU A 156 -5.02 18.15 16.07
CA LEU A 156 -3.94 18.85 16.78
C LEU A 156 -2.60 18.66 16.06
N ILE A 157 -2.27 17.43 15.64
CA ILE A 157 -1.06 17.14 14.86
C ILE A 157 -1.04 17.99 13.58
N ALA A 158 -2.17 18.08 12.86
CA ALA A 158 -2.28 18.89 11.65
C ALA A 158 -2.08 20.40 11.89
N LYS A 159 -2.42 20.93 13.07
CA LYS A 159 -2.22 22.35 13.43
C LYS A 159 -0.78 22.70 13.78
N SER A 160 0.01 21.73 14.25
CA SER A 160 1.41 21.92 14.63
C SER A 160 2.40 21.96 13.44
N VAL A 161 1.91 21.78 12.22
CA VAL A 161 2.71 21.81 10.97
C VAL A 161 2.31 23.02 10.09
N SER A 162 1.57 23.98 10.64
CA SER A 162 1.21 25.25 9.98
C SER A 162 2.25 26.34 10.24
#